data_AF-A0A4Q4U6D3-F1
#
_entry.id   AF-A0A4Q4U6D3-F1
#
_cell.length_a   1.000
_cell.length_b   1.000
_cell.length_c   1.000
_cell.angle_alpha   90.00
_cell.angle_beta   90.00
_cell.angle_gamma   90.00
#
_symmetry.space_group_name_H-M   'P 1'
#
loop_
_entity.id
_entity.type
_entity.pdbx_description
1 polymer ?
#
loop_
_entity_poly.entity_id
_entity_poly.type
_entity_poly.pdbx_seq_one_letter_code
_entity_poly.pdbx_strand_id
1 'polypeptide(L)'
;MDPATSFLESADFDQLLTLQLGGKAHGLVGSIEVPETSITVEVAPTLATPNAAEIVFSGATTLKRLIESLDAFKHWAAGTGVRFVIVVEPYGANGEGPDEPFGDEIIRAYAKEGIELDIVEAGGDWTGLYVSLLDILPSYIRPDTQWIGFIDDDTFFFSMHSVLRMLHKYDASEAQWVGTHSEYTPWLWGGGINCVGGAGFFLSTP
;
A
#
# COMPACT_ATOMS: atom_id res chain seq x y z
N MET A 1 -3.44 24.41 21.75
CA MET A 1 -2.69 23.17 21.95
C MET A 1 -2.45 22.61 20.57
N ASP A 2 -1.18 22.41 20.23
CA ASP A 2 -0.71 21.96 18.92
C ASP A 2 -1.05 20.46 18.74
N PRO A 3 -1.72 20.03 17.66
CA PRO A 3 -2.05 18.61 17.46
C PRO A 3 -0.82 17.74 17.16
N ALA A 4 0.32 18.34 16.84
CA ALA A 4 1.55 17.61 16.50
C ALA A 4 2.25 17.01 17.72
N THR A 5 2.00 17.52 18.93
CA THR A 5 2.64 17.02 20.16
C THR A 5 1.90 15.85 20.83
N SER A 6 0.68 15.51 20.41
CA SER A 6 -0.04 14.35 20.96
C SER A 6 0.40 13.01 20.38
N PHE A 7 1.25 13.01 19.34
CA PHE A 7 1.70 11.78 18.66
C PHE A 7 2.68 10.95 19.48
N LEU A 8 3.34 11.55 20.48
CA LEU A 8 4.36 10.90 21.30
C LEU A 8 3.83 10.42 22.66
N GLU A 9 2.70 10.93 23.14
CA GLU A 9 2.21 10.63 24.50
C GLU A 9 1.34 9.38 24.62
N SER A 10 0.89 8.78 23.50
CA SER A 10 -0.04 7.63 23.54
C SER A 10 0.54 6.33 22.98
N ALA A 11 1.84 6.28 22.71
CA ALA A 11 2.50 5.03 22.35
C ALA A 11 3.09 4.44 23.63
N ASP A 12 2.38 3.44 24.16
CA ASP A 12 2.81 2.66 25.32
C ASP A 12 3.98 1.76 24.89
N PHE A 13 5.20 2.28 25.00
CA PHE A 13 6.45 1.63 24.58
C PHE A 13 7.02 0.75 25.72
N ASP A 14 6.20 -0.10 26.33
CA ASP A 14 6.58 -0.85 27.53
C ASP A 14 7.59 -1.99 27.28
N GLN A 15 7.99 -2.25 26.03
CA GLN A 15 9.00 -3.27 25.69
C GLN A 15 9.92 -2.83 24.56
N LEU A 16 11.04 -2.22 24.91
CA LEU A 16 12.13 -1.91 23.97
C LEU A 16 13.04 -3.12 23.80
N LEU A 17 13.44 -3.39 22.55
CA LEU A 17 14.39 -4.46 22.21
C LEU A 17 15.79 -3.86 22.05
N THR A 18 16.79 -4.55 22.61
CA THR A 18 18.20 -4.19 22.48
C THR A 18 18.82 -4.86 21.26
N LEU A 19 19.21 -4.06 20.26
CA LEU A 19 19.96 -4.54 19.08
C LEU A 19 21.44 -4.15 19.19
N GLN A 20 22.35 -5.11 18.99
CA GLN A 20 23.79 -4.84 18.84
C GLN A 20 24.21 -4.87 17.37
N LEU A 21 24.82 -3.78 16.90
CA LEU A 21 25.38 -3.68 15.56
C LEU A 21 26.91 -3.84 15.64
N GLY A 22 27.46 -4.81 14.90
CA GLY A 22 28.91 -5.03 14.77
C GLY A 22 29.38 -4.70 13.35
N GLY A 23 30.32 -3.76 13.21
CA GLY A 23 30.89 -3.39 11.92
C GLY A 23 32.10 -4.25 11.55
N LYS A 24 32.00 -5.08 10.50
CA LYS A 24 33.20 -5.57 9.81
C LYS A 24 33.62 -4.53 8.78
N ALA A 25 34.77 -3.90 8.99
CA ALA A 25 35.37 -3.02 7.99
C ALA A 25 35.77 -3.85 6.75
N HIS A 26 35.19 -3.54 5.58
CA HIS A 26 35.73 -4.01 4.30
C HIS A 26 36.97 -3.18 3.97
N GLY A 27 38.14 -3.82 4.00
CA GLY A 27 39.43 -3.15 3.83
C GLY A 27 39.73 -2.73 2.40
N LEU A 28 40.42 -1.59 2.25
CA LEU A 28 41.69 -1.43 1.51
C LEU A 28 42.17 0.03 1.54
N VAL A 29 42.41 0.59 2.74
CA VAL A 29 43.33 1.71 2.98
C VAL A 29 43.94 1.44 4.36
N GLY A 30 45.23 1.77 4.56
CA GLY A 30 46.08 1.36 5.70
C GLY A 30 45.38 1.10 7.02
N SER A 31 45.77 0.02 7.71
CA SER A 31 45.14 -0.51 8.92
C SER A 31 44.93 0.56 10.00
N ILE A 32 43.77 1.20 9.95
CA ILE A 32 43.19 1.91 11.08
C ILE A 32 42.57 0.82 11.94
N GLU A 33 43.12 0.58 13.13
CA GLU A 33 42.42 -0.17 14.16
C GLU A 33 41.16 0.62 14.51
N VAL A 34 40.03 0.25 13.91
CA VAL A 34 38.72 0.72 14.35
C VAL A 34 38.36 -0.16 15.54
N PRO A 35 38.36 0.35 16.79
CA PRO A 35 37.94 -0.45 17.93
C PRO A 35 36.51 -0.94 17.67
N GLU A 36 36.25 -2.22 17.91
CA GLU A 36 34.90 -2.79 17.87
C GLU A 36 34.03 -2.00 18.83
N THR A 37 33.29 -1.04 18.28
CA THR A 37 32.39 -0.17 19.02
C THR A 37 31.00 -0.70 18.78
N SER A 38 30.40 -1.31 19.80
CA SER A 38 28.99 -1.66 19.76
C SER A 38 28.17 -0.48 20.26
N ILE A 39 27.13 -0.14 19.51
CA ILE A 39 26.07 0.77 19.98
C ILE A 39 24.84 -0.09 20.25
N THR A 40 24.24 0.11 21.43
CA THR A 40 22.93 -0.44 21.76
C THR A 40 21.88 0.58 21.36
N VAL A 41 20.97 0.17 20.49
CA VAL A 41 19.81 0.98 20.11
C VAL A 41 18.57 0.31 20.66
N GLU A 42 17.77 1.07 21.39
CA GLU A 42 16.44 0.66 21.80
C GLU A 42 15.51 0.84 20.60
N VAL A 43 14.95 -0.27 20.12
CA VAL A 43 14.00 -0.27 19.01
C VAL A 43 12.60 -0.63 19.48
N ALA A 44 11.60 -0.04 18.84
CA ALA A 44 10.20 -0.37 19.07
C ALA A 44 9.98 -1.88 18.81
N PRO A 45 9.11 -2.54 19.60
CA PRO A 45 8.80 -3.94 19.40
C PRO A 45 8.07 -4.14 18.07
N THR A 46 8.37 -5.25 17.39
CA THR A 46 7.62 -5.64 16.20
C THR A 46 6.18 -5.93 16.58
N LEU A 47 5.25 -5.13 16.05
CA LEU A 47 3.82 -5.37 16.24
C LEU A 47 3.39 -6.63 15.49
N ALA A 48 2.43 -7.37 16.04
CA ALA A 48 1.76 -8.43 15.31
C ALA A 48 1.10 -7.88 14.04
N THR A 49 1.09 -8.66 12.96
CA THR A 49 0.41 -8.30 11.72
C THR A 49 -1.09 -8.06 11.97
N PRO A 50 -1.65 -6.90 11.58
CA PRO A 50 -3.06 -6.63 11.79
C PRO A 50 -3.94 -7.39 10.78
N ASN A 51 -5.22 -7.58 11.12
CA ASN A 51 -6.22 -8.08 10.17
C ASN A 51 -6.85 -6.89 9.43
N ALA A 52 -6.71 -6.87 8.11
CA ALA A 52 -7.25 -5.86 7.21
C ALA A 52 -8.13 -6.48 6.10
N ALA A 53 -8.75 -7.63 6.36
CA ALA A 53 -9.66 -8.31 5.42
C ALA A 53 -10.90 -7.48 5.02
N GLU A 54 -11.25 -6.47 5.83
CA GLU A 54 -12.31 -5.50 5.56
C GLU A 54 -11.97 -4.51 4.43
N ILE A 55 -10.73 -4.51 3.93
CA ILE A 55 -10.25 -3.61 2.88
C ILE A 55 -10.03 -4.38 1.58
N VAL A 56 -10.58 -3.85 0.49
CA VAL A 56 -10.19 -4.22 -0.88
C VAL A 56 -9.38 -3.06 -1.47
N PHE A 57 -8.11 -3.28 -1.79
CA PHE A 57 -7.30 -2.34 -2.55
C PHE A 57 -7.54 -2.53 -4.05
N SER A 58 -7.55 -1.42 -4.77
CA SER A 58 -7.84 -1.36 -6.19
C SER A 58 -7.00 -0.30 -6.86
N GLY A 59 -6.71 -0.51 -8.13
CA GLY A 59 -5.86 0.40 -8.90
C GLY A 59 -5.80 -0.01 -10.35
N ALA A 60 -5.23 0.85 -11.18
CA ALA A 60 -4.96 0.56 -12.58
C ALA A 60 -3.46 0.67 -12.84
N THR A 61 -2.86 -0.35 -13.44
CA THR A 61 -1.43 -0.32 -13.78
C THR A 61 -1.11 -1.28 -14.95
N THR A 62 0.16 -1.51 -15.24
CA THR A 62 0.59 -2.53 -16.21
C THR A 62 1.05 -3.80 -15.50
N LEU A 63 1.02 -4.95 -16.19
CA LEU A 63 1.51 -6.22 -15.63
C LEU A 63 2.97 -6.12 -15.13
N LYS A 64 3.82 -5.42 -15.89
CA LYS A 64 5.22 -5.17 -15.51
C LYS A 64 5.35 -4.34 -14.23
N ARG A 65 4.64 -3.22 -14.13
CA ARG A 65 4.65 -2.38 -12.93
C ARG A 65 4.10 -3.15 -11.73
N LEU A 66 3.03 -3.92 -11.92
CA LEU A 66 2.43 -4.72 -10.87
C LEU A 66 3.40 -5.74 -10.26
N ILE A 67 4.24 -6.40 -11.06
CA ILE A 67 5.25 -7.32 -10.51
C ILE A 67 6.41 -6.57 -9.85
N GLU A 68 6.84 -5.43 -10.40
CA GLU A 68 7.89 -4.58 -9.81
C GLU A 68 7.46 -4.01 -8.43
N SER A 69 6.16 -3.74 -8.27
CA SER A 69 5.56 -3.21 -7.04
C SER A 69 5.37 -4.22 -5.91
N LEU A 70 5.49 -5.52 -6.19
CA LEU A 70 5.29 -6.56 -5.17
C LEU A 70 6.20 -6.36 -3.95
N ASP A 71 7.45 -5.93 -4.15
CA ASP A 71 8.39 -5.67 -3.06
C ASP A 71 7.91 -4.53 -2.15
N ALA A 72 7.28 -3.49 -2.71
CA ALA A 72 6.70 -2.40 -1.94
C ALA A 72 5.43 -2.85 -1.21
N PHE A 73 4.52 -3.54 -1.91
CA PHE A 73 3.25 -3.98 -1.35
C PHE A 73 3.42 -5.00 -0.23
N LYS A 74 4.33 -5.97 -0.37
CA LYS A 74 4.56 -6.98 0.69
C LYS A 74 5.03 -6.37 2.01
N HIS A 75 5.64 -5.18 2.00
CA HIS A 75 6.05 -4.52 3.24
C HIS A 75 4.87 -4.09 4.12
N TRP A 76 3.73 -3.78 3.53
CA TRP A 76 2.59 -3.23 4.27
C TRP A 76 1.31 -4.08 4.16
N ALA A 77 1.19 -4.91 3.14
CA ALA A 77 0.00 -5.75 2.88
C ALA A 77 0.18 -7.23 3.26
N ALA A 78 1.42 -7.75 3.27
CA ALA A 78 1.66 -9.18 3.43
C ALA A 78 1.07 -9.75 4.73
N GLY A 79 0.32 -10.84 4.61
CA GLY A 79 -0.27 -11.56 5.74
C GLY A 79 -1.35 -10.79 6.50
N THR A 80 -1.78 -9.61 6.02
CA THR A 80 -2.85 -8.83 6.67
C THR A 80 -4.25 -9.31 6.31
N GLY A 81 -4.38 -10.16 5.28
CA GLY A 81 -5.67 -10.64 4.78
C GLY A 81 -6.37 -9.68 3.80
N VAL A 82 -5.71 -8.59 3.42
CA VAL A 82 -6.20 -7.67 2.38
C VAL A 82 -6.32 -8.36 1.02
N ARG A 83 -7.20 -7.79 0.19
CA ARG A 83 -7.43 -8.23 -1.19
C ARG A 83 -7.11 -7.12 -2.16
N PHE A 84 -6.54 -7.47 -3.30
CA PHE A 84 -6.21 -6.55 -4.38
C PHE A 84 -7.05 -6.89 -5.61
N VAL A 85 -7.69 -5.90 -6.20
CA VAL A 85 -8.38 -6.01 -7.49
C VAL A 85 -7.77 -4.97 -8.41
N ILE A 86 -6.85 -5.40 -9.27
CA ILE A 86 -6.06 -4.51 -10.11
C ILE A 86 -6.50 -4.65 -11.56
N VAL A 87 -6.84 -3.52 -12.16
CA VAL A 87 -7.11 -3.44 -13.59
C VAL A 87 -5.80 -3.24 -14.34
N VAL A 88 -5.61 -4.00 -15.40
CA VAL A 88 -4.46 -3.87 -16.29
C VAL A 88 -4.91 -3.77 -17.75
N GLU A 89 -4.06 -3.17 -18.57
CA GLU A 89 -4.23 -3.27 -20.02
C GLU A 89 -4.10 -4.74 -20.47
N PRO A 90 -4.78 -5.17 -21.56
CA PRO A 90 -4.71 -6.55 -22.00
C PRO A 90 -3.28 -6.94 -22.37
N TYR A 91 -2.89 -8.18 -22.07
CA TYR A 91 -1.55 -8.68 -22.38
C TYR A 91 -1.17 -8.42 -23.85
N GLY A 92 0.02 -7.85 -24.07
CA GLY A 92 0.56 -7.52 -25.38
C GLY A 92 0.01 -6.23 -25.99
N ALA A 93 -0.95 -5.54 -25.36
CA ALA A 93 -1.53 -4.31 -25.90
C ALA A 93 -0.54 -3.14 -25.95
N ASN A 94 0.44 -3.12 -25.05
CA ASN A 94 1.34 -1.99 -24.82
C ASN A 94 2.62 -2.05 -25.67
N GLY A 95 2.79 -3.12 -26.45
CA GLY A 95 4.03 -3.35 -27.20
C GLY A 95 5.24 -3.71 -26.32
N GLU A 96 5.02 -4.09 -25.04
CA GLU A 96 6.04 -4.55 -24.09
C GLU A 96 6.72 -5.86 -24.51
N GLY A 97 6.28 -6.50 -25.61
CA GLY A 97 7.03 -7.52 -26.32
C GLY A 97 7.07 -8.88 -25.59
N PRO A 98 8.07 -9.74 -25.88
CA PRO A 98 8.14 -11.10 -25.35
C PRO A 98 8.52 -11.20 -23.86
N ASP A 99 8.87 -10.09 -23.21
CA ASP A 99 9.32 -10.03 -21.81
C ASP A 99 8.20 -9.58 -20.85
N GLU A 100 6.98 -9.36 -21.34
CA GLU A 100 5.84 -9.02 -20.50
C GLU A 100 5.46 -10.22 -19.59
N PRO A 101 5.32 -10.01 -18.27
CA PRO A 101 4.98 -11.10 -17.37
C PRO A 101 3.53 -11.56 -17.54
N PHE A 102 3.29 -12.86 -17.40
CA PHE A 102 1.93 -13.39 -17.43
C PHE A 102 1.17 -13.10 -16.13
N GLY A 103 -0.09 -12.68 -16.22
CA GLY A 103 -0.91 -12.36 -15.03
C GLY A 103 -0.96 -13.49 -14.00
N ASP A 104 -1.09 -14.75 -14.45
CA ASP A 104 -1.07 -15.93 -13.57
C ASP A 104 0.24 -16.09 -12.77
N GLU A 105 1.37 -15.67 -13.32
CA GLU A 105 2.66 -15.69 -12.61
C GLU A 105 2.69 -14.63 -11.51
N ILE A 106 2.14 -13.46 -11.79
CA ILE A 106 2.03 -12.36 -10.82
C ILE A 106 1.10 -12.76 -9.68
N ILE A 107 -0.09 -13.31 -9.98
CA ILE A 107 -1.04 -13.79 -8.96
C ILE A 107 -0.37 -14.80 -8.03
N ARG A 108 0.40 -15.76 -8.58
CA ARG A 108 1.16 -16.72 -7.77
C ARG A 108 2.24 -16.07 -6.91
N ALA A 109 2.93 -15.05 -7.44
CA ALA A 109 3.95 -14.31 -6.70
C ALA A 109 3.34 -13.56 -5.51
N TYR A 110 2.20 -12.90 -5.69
CA TYR A 110 1.47 -12.21 -4.62
C TYR A 110 0.93 -13.19 -3.57
N ALA A 111 0.34 -14.30 -4.02
CA ALA A 111 -0.19 -15.33 -3.12
C ALA A 111 0.90 -15.93 -2.20
N LYS A 112 2.14 -16.05 -2.69
CA LYS A 112 3.29 -16.53 -1.90
C LYS A 112 3.63 -15.59 -0.74
N GLU A 113 3.41 -14.29 -0.90
CA GLU A 113 3.59 -13.28 0.14
C GLU A 113 2.33 -13.10 1.01
N GLY A 114 1.29 -13.92 0.80
CA GLY A 114 0.04 -13.86 1.56
C GLY A 114 -0.85 -12.67 1.19
N ILE A 115 -0.80 -12.23 -0.08
CA ILE A 115 -1.67 -11.19 -0.64
C ILE A 115 -2.59 -11.85 -1.68
N GLU A 116 -3.90 -11.70 -1.51
CA GLU A 116 -4.89 -12.13 -2.51
C GLU A 116 -4.96 -11.06 -3.61
N LEU A 117 -4.76 -11.47 -4.87
CA LEU A 117 -4.74 -10.59 -6.03
C LEU A 117 -5.63 -11.16 -7.13
N ASP A 118 -6.56 -10.34 -7.60
CA ASP A 118 -7.32 -10.53 -8.83
C ASP A 118 -6.86 -9.51 -9.87
N ILE A 119 -6.50 -9.98 -11.05
CA ILE A 119 -6.13 -9.15 -12.19
C ILE A 119 -7.30 -9.13 -13.17
N VAL A 120 -7.75 -7.94 -13.55
CA VAL A 120 -8.83 -7.74 -14.51
C VAL A 120 -8.27 -7.00 -15.72
N GLU A 121 -8.32 -7.62 -16.90
CA GLU A 121 -7.94 -6.96 -18.13
C GLU A 121 -9.06 -6.04 -18.63
N ALA A 122 -8.75 -4.77 -18.87
CA ALA A 122 -9.66 -3.81 -19.48
C ALA A 122 -8.93 -3.00 -20.57
N GLY A 123 -9.62 -2.73 -21.68
CA GLY A 123 -9.09 -1.86 -22.73
C GLY A 123 -9.51 -0.40 -22.51
N GLY A 124 -8.68 0.55 -22.91
CA GLY A 124 -8.98 1.98 -22.80
C GLY A 124 -7.71 2.81 -22.70
N ASP A 125 -7.86 4.12 -22.54
CA ASP A 125 -6.77 4.96 -22.03
C ASP A 125 -6.69 4.84 -20.49
N TRP A 126 -5.65 5.41 -19.89
CA TRP A 126 -5.44 5.40 -18.43
C TRP A 126 -6.66 5.86 -17.62
N THR A 127 -7.41 6.83 -18.14
CA THR A 127 -8.63 7.31 -17.48
C THR A 127 -9.73 6.26 -17.56
N GLY A 128 -9.89 5.63 -18.72
CA GLY A 128 -10.82 4.53 -18.94
C GLY A 128 -10.57 3.35 -18.01
N LEU A 129 -9.31 2.99 -17.75
CA LEU A 129 -8.97 1.92 -16.80
C LEU A 129 -9.44 2.27 -15.38
N TYR A 130 -9.10 3.46 -14.89
CA TYR A 130 -9.54 3.92 -13.56
C TYR A 130 -11.06 4.03 -13.44
N VAL A 131 -11.76 4.49 -14.48
CA VAL A 131 -13.23 4.57 -14.48
C VAL A 131 -13.85 3.17 -14.50
N SER A 132 -13.25 2.21 -15.21
CA SER A 132 -13.74 0.82 -15.27
C SER A 132 -13.79 0.13 -13.91
N LEU A 133 -12.92 0.53 -12.96
CA LEU A 133 -12.98 0.03 -11.59
C LEU A 133 -14.35 0.27 -10.93
N LEU A 134 -15.04 1.36 -11.25
CA LEU A 134 -16.37 1.66 -10.71
C LEU A 134 -17.43 0.62 -11.12
N ASP A 135 -17.28 0.02 -12.30
CA ASP A 135 -18.17 -1.03 -12.80
C ASP A 135 -17.77 -2.42 -12.28
N ILE A 136 -16.47 -2.64 -12.05
CA ILE A 136 -15.90 -3.93 -11.64
C ILE A 136 -16.01 -4.15 -10.13
N LEU A 137 -15.65 -3.16 -9.32
CA LEU A 137 -15.52 -3.31 -7.87
C LEU A 137 -16.79 -3.76 -7.14
N PRO A 138 -18.03 -3.39 -7.55
CA PRO A 138 -19.24 -3.89 -6.91
C PRO A 138 -19.33 -5.42 -6.82
N SER A 139 -18.73 -6.18 -7.75
CA SER A 139 -18.73 -7.66 -7.68
C SER A 139 -17.71 -8.24 -6.70
N TYR A 140 -16.80 -7.42 -6.17
CA TYR A 140 -15.75 -7.82 -5.23
C TYR A 140 -16.05 -7.44 -3.78
N ILE A 141 -17.13 -6.67 -3.55
CA ILE A 141 -17.64 -6.36 -2.22
C ILE A 141 -18.19 -7.64 -1.58
N ARG A 142 -17.59 -8.04 -0.46
CA ARG A 142 -18.05 -9.15 0.39
C ARG A 142 -18.79 -8.58 1.61
N PRO A 143 -19.57 -9.39 2.36
CA PRO A 143 -20.29 -8.90 3.54
C PRO A 143 -19.41 -8.27 4.63
N ASP A 144 -18.12 -8.61 4.65
CA ASP A 144 -17.11 -8.06 5.55
C ASP A 144 -16.28 -6.94 4.94
N THR A 145 -16.44 -6.62 3.64
CA THR A 145 -15.84 -5.43 3.04
C THR A 145 -16.49 -4.19 3.64
N GLN A 146 -15.68 -3.31 4.22
CA GLN A 146 -16.10 -1.99 4.69
C GLN A 146 -15.50 -0.87 3.85
N TRP A 147 -14.34 -1.12 3.24
CA TRP A 147 -13.56 -0.10 2.55
C TRP A 147 -13.03 -0.59 1.21
N ILE A 148 -13.07 0.28 0.22
CA ILE A 148 -12.36 0.13 -1.03
C ILE A 148 -11.28 1.21 -1.10
N GLY A 149 -10.02 0.80 -1.10
CA GLY A 149 -8.87 1.67 -1.31
C GLY A 149 -8.55 1.79 -2.79
N PHE A 150 -8.36 3.00 -3.28
CA PHE A 150 -7.85 3.31 -4.62
C PHE A 150 -6.39 3.72 -4.46
N ILE A 151 -5.49 3.01 -5.13
CA ILE A 151 -4.04 3.16 -5.02
C ILE A 151 -3.38 3.10 -6.41
N ASP A 152 -2.20 3.70 -6.51
CA ASP A 152 -1.26 3.47 -7.62
C ASP A 152 -0.34 2.28 -7.29
N ASP A 153 0.38 1.77 -8.29
CA ASP A 153 1.36 0.71 -8.10
C ASP A 153 2.61 1.13 -7.30
N ASP A 154 2.84 2.43 -7.11
CA ASP A 154 3.88 2.97 -6.23
C ASP A 154 3.35 3.54 -4.90
N THR A 155 2.05 3.36 -4.61
CA THR A 155 1.49 3.73 -3.30
C THR A 155 2.10 2.89 -2.18
N PHE A 156 2.60 3.56 -1.15
CA PHE A 156 3.24 2.92 0.00
C PHE A 156 2.65 3.41 1.32
N PHE A 157 2.19 2.47 2.15
CA PHE A 157 1.80 2.75 3.53
C PHE A 157 2.91 2.29 4.48
N PHE A 158 3.35 3.16 5.39
CA PHE A 158 4.34 2.78 6.40
C PHE A 158 3.83 1.72 7.38
N SER A 159 2.51 1.65 7.59
CA SER A 159 1.91 0.72 8.54
C SER A 159 0.43 0.51 8.27
N MET A 160 0.04 -0.75 8.05
CA MET A 160 -1.38 -1.13 7.96
C MET A 160 -2.14 -0.84 9.26
N HIS A 161 -1.48 -0.90 10.41
CA HIS A 161 -2.09 -0.49 11.68
C HIS A 161 -2.54 0.98 11.65
N SER A 162 -1.73 1.85 11.03
CA SER A 162 -2.07 3.27 10.90
C SER A 162 -3.23 3.49 9.93
N VAL A 163 -3.28 2.73 8.83
CA VAL A 163 -4.40 2.76 7.88
C VAL A 163 -5.70 2.35 8.57
N LEU A 164 -5.74 1.18 9.21
CA LEU A 164 -6.92 0.68 9.92
C LEU A 164 -7.37 1.63 11.02
N ARG A 165 -6.44 2.07 11.88
CA ARG A 165 -6.73 3.03 12.95
C ARG A 165 -7.35 4.31 12.41
N MET A 166 -6.92 4.75 11.23
CA MET A 166 -7.48 5.93 10.61
C MET A 166 -8.90 5.65 10.12
N LEU A 167 -9.09 4.61 9.31
CA LEU A 167 -10.41 4.25 8.77
C LEU A 167 -11.46 4.00 9.87
N HIS A 168 -11.08 3.37 10.98
CA HIS A 168 -11.95 3.12 12.15
C HIS A 168 -12.40 4.37 12.90
N LYS A 169 -11.92 5.57 12.54
CA LYS A 169 -12.48 6.83 13.05
C LYS A 169 -13.80 7.21 12.37
N TYR A 170 -14.12 6.60 11.23
CA TYR A 170 -15.32 6.89 10.45
C TYR A 170 -16.30 5.73 10.51
N ASP A 171 -17.58 6.06 10.41
CA ASP A 171 -18.64 5.05 10.28
C ASP A 171 -18.72 4.60 8.82
N ALA A 172 -18.30 3.35 8.56
CA ALA A 172 -18.31 2.76 7.23
C ALA A 172 -19.72 2.41 6.73
N SER A 173 -20.75 2.46 7.59
CA SER A 173 -22.16 2.29 7.17
C SER A 173 -22.76 3.58 6.58
N GLU A 174 -22.03 4.68 6.63
CA GLU A 174 -22.36 5.94 5.97
C GLU A 174 -21.48 6.13 4.72
N ALA A 175 -21.90 6.98 3.79
CA ALA A 175 -21.10 7.31 2.60
C ALA A 175 -19.87 8.15 2.99
N GLN A 176 -18.70 7.53 3.05
CA GLN A 176 -17.43 8.15 3.41
C GLN A 176 -16.51 8.23 2.19
N TRP A 177 -15.81 9.35 2.06
CA TRP A 177 -14.68 9.52 1.15
C TRP A 177 -13.49 10.06 1.93
N VAL A 178 -12.50 9.19 2.15
CA VAL A 178 -11.38 9.43 3.06
C VAL A 178 -10.08 9.47 2.27
N GLY A 179 -9.36 10.59 2.31
CA GLY A 179 -8.05 10.71 1.69
C GLY A 179 -7.47 12.12 1.82
N THR A 180 -6.31 12.33 1.23
CA THR A 180 -5.67 13.66 1.19
C THR A 180 -6.24 14.47 0.03
N HIS A 181 -6.51 15.75 0.24
CA HIS A 181 -6.95 16.65 -0.81
C HIS A 181 -5.93 16.74 -1.95
N SER A 182 -6.41 16.69 -3.18
CA SER A 182 -5.55 16.96 -4.35
C SER A 182 -5.03 18.39 -4.30
N GLU A 183 -3.72 18.57 -4.49
CA GLU A 183 -3.09 19.90 -4.57
C GLU A 183 -3.07 20.45 -6.02
N TYR A 184 -3.50 19.63 -7.00
CA TYR A 184 -3.48 20.03 -8.40
C TYR A 184 -4.65 20.97 -8.72
N THR A 185 -4.30 22.25 -8.88
CA THR A 185 -5.26 23.36 -9.01
C THR A 185 -6.32 23.15 -10.10
N PRO A 186 -6.01 22.62 -11.32
CA PRO A 186 -7.04 22.37 -12.32
C PRO A 186 -8.11 21.35 -11.88
N TRP A 187 -7.76 20.32 -11.09
CA TRP A 187 -8.74 19.35 -10.56
C TRP A 187 -9.64 20.02 -9.51
N LEU A 188 -9.09 20.88 -8.66
CA LEU A 188 -9.86 21.61 -7.65
C LEU A 188 -10.89 22.56 -8.27
N TRP A 189 -10.51 23.26 -9.35
CA TRP A 189 -11.40 24.23 -10.01
C TRP A 189 -12.49 23.56 -10.86
N GLY A 190 -12.22 22.37 -11.41
CA GLY A 190 -13.16 21.65 -12.27
C GLY A 190 -14.04 20.62 -11.54
N GLY A 191 -13.54 20.01 -10.46
CA GLY A 191 -14.16 18.87 -9.79
C GLY A 191 -14.43 19.05 -8.28
N GLY A 192 -14.10 20.21 -7.72
CA GLY A 192 -14.27 20.49 -6.30
C GLY A 192 -13.22 19.81 -5.42
N ILE A 193 -13.49 19.75 -4.12
CA ILE A 193 -12.61 19.15 -3.13
C ILE A 193 -12.66 17.63 -3.28
N ASN A 194 -11.58 17.03 -3.77
CA ASN A 194 -11.47 15.59 -4.05
C ASN A 194 -10.13 15.03 -3.56
N CYS A 195 -10.08 13.71 -3.34
CA CYS A 195 -8.91 13.02 -2.82
C CYS A 195 -8.10 12.26 -3.88
N VAL A 196 -8.08 12.74 -5.14
CA VAL A 196 -7.44 12.03 -6.26
C VAL A 196 -5.92 12.26 -6.26
N GLY A 197 -5.15 11.18 -6.31
CA GLY A 197 -3.69 11.17 -6.46
C GLY A 197 -3.03 9.92 -5.87
N GLY A 198 -1.71 9.78 -6.01
CA GLY A 198 -0.96 8.57 -5.61
C GLY A 198 -0.78 8.34 -4.11
N ALA A 199 -1.25 9.26 -3.26
CA ALA A 199 -1.41 8.99 -1.83
C ALA A 199 -2.55 7.97 -1.54
N GLY A 200 -3.39 7.73 -2.54
CA GLY A 200 -4.57 6.89 -2.46
C GLY A 200 -5.73 7.55 -1.70
N PHE A 201 -6.92 6.96 -1.87
CA PHE A 201 -8.11 7.32 -1.11
C PHE A 201 -8.98 6.10 -0.86
N PHE A 202 -9.89 6.20 0.09
CA PHE A 202 -10.79 5.13 0.49
C PHE A 202 -12.24 5.57 0.37
N LEU A 203 -13.08 4.68 -0.16
CA LEU A 203 -14.52 4.81 -0.15
C LEU A 203 -15.10 3.74 0.78
N SER A 204 -16.09 4.09 1.59
CA SER A 204 -16.84 3.08 2.34
C SER A 204 -17.82 2.32 1.44
N THR A 205 -18.27 1.15 1.89
CA THR A 205 -19.26 0.32 1.21
C THR A 205 -20.51 0.14 2.07
N PRO A 206 -21.37 1.18 2.19
CA PRO A 206 -22.58 1.15 3.00
C PRO A 206 -23.71 0.28 2.41
#